data_AF-A0A958PLY0-F1
#
_entry.id   AF-A0A958PLY0-F1
#
_cell.length_a   1.000
_cell.length_b   1.000
_cell.length_c   1.000
_cell.angle_alpha   90.00
_cell.angle_beta   90.00
_cell.angle_gamma   90.00
#
_symmetry.space_group_name_H-M   'P 1'
#
loop_
_entity.id
_entity.type
_entity.pdbx_description
1 polymer ?
#
loop_
_entity_poly.entity_id
_entity_poly.type
_entity_poly.pdbx_seq_one_letter_code
_entity_poly.pdbx_strand_id
1 'polypeptide(L)'
;MRSSSLKPLRYAVFVLFSLSLLAAGGYWLFSWRWDLVSEQRRFQSRIQHALKEPLAKGEFPATLRFARPGGSYAHLAKYTINPEWQRRMDALFQLWKPDYGAFVALDATTGAVLTLSSFSKAEPNIGNLAVRATFPAASVFKIVTAAAALNESILDPESLVSFNGRRHTLYKRNVTARDMNRWTRTIPFKKAFALSINTVFGKLGMFQLKGETLEQYALRFFFNQTIPGDLPLERASFHLKNNNPWSWAEIASGFNRVVLMSPVQGALMAAAIA
;
A
#
# COMPACT_ATOMS: atom_id res chain seq x y z
N MET A 1 -35.46 -25.48 -42.17
CA MET A 1 -34.33 -24.87 -42.91
C MET A 1 -34.10 -23.45 -42.37
N ARG A 2 -32.87 -23.18 -41.89
CA ARG A 2 -32.07 -21.92 -41.86
C ARG A 2 -32.80 -20.58 -41.66
N SER A 3 -32.34 -19.61 -40.86
CA SER A 3 -31.11 -19.46 -40.05
C SER A 3 -31.28 -18.21 -39.18
N SER A 4 -31.09 -18.31 -37.86
CA SER A 4 -30.85 -17.13 -37.01
C SER A 4 -29.35 -16.87 -36.96
N SER A 5 -28.92 -15.76 -37.56
CA SER A 5 -27.53 -15.31 -37.54
C SER A 5 -27.16 -14.83 -36.13
N LEU A 6 -26.54 -15.69 -35.33
CA LEU A 6 -25.82 -15.30 -34.12
C LEU A 6 -24.65 -14.39 -34.53
N LYS A 7 -24.74 -13.11 -34.15
CA LYS A 7 -23.61 -12.18 -34.29
C LYS A 7 -22.46 -12.65 -33.39
N PRO A 8 -21.20 -12.54 -33.82
CA PRO A 8 -20.08 -13.01 -33.02
C PRO A 8 -19.95 -12.17 -31.75
N LEU A 9 -19.75 -12.85 -30.60
CA LEU A 9 -19.37 -12.22 -29.35
C LEU A 9 -18.10 -11.39 -29.58
N ARG A 10 -18.21 -10.07 -29.41
CA ARG A 10 -17.03 -9.20 -29.35
C ARG A 10 -16.38 -9.39 -27.99
N TYR A 11 -15.27 -10.12 -27.96
CA TYR A 11 -14.45 -10.35 -26.78
C TYR A 11 -13.76 -9.04 -26.39
N ALA A 12 -14.18 -8.41 -25.31
CA ALA A 12 -13.38 -7.39 -24.62
C ALA A 12 -12.61 -8.08 -23.49
N VAL A 13 -11.29 -8.19 -23.65
CA VAL A 13 -10.37 -8.70 -22.63
C VAL A 13 -10.01 -7.53 -21.72
N PHE A 14 -10.43 -7.55 -20.46
CA PHE A 14 -9.90 -6.64 -19.45
C PHE A 14 -8.62 -7.27 -18.87
N VAL A 15 -7.48 -6.62 -19.11
CA VAL A 15 -6.24 -6.98 -18.44
C VAL A 15 -6.06 -6.02 -17.29
N LEU A 16 -6.08 -6.54 -16.06
CA LEU A 16 -5.74 -5.74 -14.89
C LEU A 16 -4.29 -5.27 -15.08
N PHE A 17 -4.02 -3.97 -15.14
CA PHE A 17 -2.67 -3.41 -15.19
C PHE A 17 -2.70 -1.99 -14.65
N SER A 18 -1.72 -1.68 -13.81
CA SER A 18 -1.38 -0.34 -13.37
C SER A 18 -0.17 0.16 -14.20
N LEU A 19 0.03 1.47 -14.20
CA LEU A 19 0.70 2.24 -15.25
C LEU A 19 2.18 2.51 -14.95
N SER A 20 3.03 2.44 -15.98
CA SER A 20 4.15 3.38 -16.16
C SER A 20 4.62 3.52 -17.62
N LEU A 21 5.06 4.74 -17.92
CA LEU A 21 5.59 5.23 -19.19
C LEU A 21 7.08 4.90 -19.35
N LEU A 22 7.54 4.51 -20.56
CA LEU A 22 8.44 5.33 -21.40
C LEU A 22 8.85 4.68 -22.74
N ALA A 23 8.79 5.53 -23.77
CA ALA A 23 9.56 5.72 -25.01
C ALA A 23 9.88 4.59 -26.02
N ALA A 24 9.44 4.89 -27.26
CA ALA A 24 10.05 4.65 -28.56
C ALA A 24 10.11 3.22 -29.12
N GLY A 25 8.94 2.70 -29.49
CA GLY A 25 8.82 1.55 -30.39
C GLY A 25 7.42 0.94 -30.40
N GLY A 26 6.40 1.64 -30.90
CA GLY A 26 5.10 0.99 -31.10
C GLY A 26 3.88 1.90 -31.05
N TYR A 27 3.75 2.86 -31.95
CA TYR A 27 2.60 3.78 -32.01
C TYR A 27 1.24 3.04 -32.08
N TRP A 28 1.19 1.88 -32.76
CA TRP A 28 -0.02 1.04 -32.90
C TRP A 28 -0.34 0.17 -31.66
N LEU A 29 0.68 -0.41 -31.03
CA LEU A 29 0.50 -1.12 -29.74
C LEU A 29 0.18 -0.14 -28.62
N PHE A 30 0.73 1.07 -28.70
CA PHE A 30 0.51 2.15 -27.75
C PHE A 30 -0.92 2.68 -27.83
N SER A 31 -1.46 3.00 -29.01
CA SER A 31 -2.85 3.47 -29.14
C SER A 31 -3.86 2.43 -28.63
N TRP A 32 -3.70 1.16 -29.01
CA TRP A 32 -4.57 0.07 -28.54
C TRP A 32 -4.48 -0.14 -27.02
N ARG A 33 -3.26 -0.02 -26.45
CA ARG A 33 -3.03 -0.10 -25.00
C ARG A 33 -3.62 1.10 -24.24
N TRP A 34 -3.60 2.29 -24.84
CA TRP A 34 -4.25 3.48 -24.26
C TRP A 34 -5.77 3.39 -24.29
N ASP A 35 -6.35 2.90 -25.38
CA ASP A 35 -7.79 2.70 -25.48
C ASP A 35 -8.30 1.72 -24.40
N LEU A 36 -7.59 0.62 -24.19
CA LEU A 36 -7.91 -0.36 -23.13
C LEU A 36 -7.81 0.23 -21.72
N VAL A 37 -6.75 0.98 -21.41
CA VAL A 37 -6.57 1.62 -20.08
C VAL A 37 -7.65 2.69 -19.85
N SER A 38 -7.99 3.47 -20.87
CA SER A 38 -9.04 4.48 -20.79
C SER A 38 -10.42 3.85 -20.57
N GLU A 39 -10.68 2.71 -21.22
CA GLU A 39 -11.92 1.97 -21.05
C GLU A 39 -12.02 1.33 -19.67
N GLN A 40 -10.96 0.67 -19.21
CA GLN A 40 -10.91 0.07 -17.87
C GLN A 40 -11.17 1.10 -16.76
N ARG A 41 -10.61 2.31 -16.86
CA ARG A 41 -10.93 3.40 -15.92
C ARG A 41 -12.41 3.77 -15.89
N ARG A 42 -13.12 3.69 -17.03
CA ARG A 42 -14.59 3.89 -17.08
C ARG A 42 -15.36 2.79 -16.35
N PHE A 43 -14.83 1.57 -16.31
CA PHE A 43 -15.45 0.42 -15.64
C PHE A 43 -14.92 0.17 -14.23
N GLN A 44 -13.90 0.90 -13.76
CA GLN A 44 -13.19 0.65 -12.51
C GLN A 44 -14.13 0.52 -11.31
N SER A 45 -15.09 1.43 -11.13
CA SER A 45 -16.04 1.36 -10.00
C SER A 45 -16.92 0.11 -10.05
N ARG A 46 -17.27 -0.34 -11.25
CA ARG A 46 -18.06 -1.57 -11.48
C ARG A 46 -17.21 -2.80 -11.23
N ILE A 47 -15.93 -2.77 -11.64
CA ILE A 47 -14.96 -3.84 -11.36
C ILE A 47 -14.75 -3.97 -9.86
N GLN A 48 -14.47 -2.86 -9.15
CA GLN A 48 -14.35 -2.83 -7.70
C GLN A 48 -15.60 -3.39 -7.02
N HIS A 49 -16.80 -2.98 -7.47
CA HIS A 49 -18.05 -3.49 -6.93
C HIS A 49 -18.20 -5.00 -7.15
N ALA A 50 -17.92 -5.50 -8.36
CA ALA A 50 -18.01 -6.92 -8.67
C ALA A 50 -16.94 -7.77 -7.93
N LEU A 51 -15.79 -7.19 -7.62
CA LEU A 51 -14.70 -7.84 -6.91
C LEU A 51 -14.78 -7.74 -5.39
N LYS A 52 -15.61 -6.84 -4.84
CA LYS A 52 -15.65 -6.56 -3.39
C LYS A 52 -15.89 -7.80 -2.54
N GLU A 53 -16.98 -8.52 -2.81
CA GLU A 53 -17.34 -9.73 -2.05
C GLU A 53 -16.36 -10.90 -2.30
N PRO A 54 -16.01 -11.25 -3.55
CA PRO A 54 -15.05 -12.33 -3.80
C PRO A 54 -13.69 -12.05 -3.18
N LEU A 55 -13.13 -10.85 -3.35
CA LEU A 55 -11.81 -10.54 -2.80
C LEU A 55 -11.80 -10.47 -1.29
N ALA A 56 -12.90 -10.04 -0.65
CA ALA A 56 -13.03 -10.12 0.80
C ALA A 56 -12.95 -11.56 1.32
N LYS A 57 -13.24 -12.56 0.48
CA LYS A 57 -13.10 -14.00 0.78
C LYS A 57 -11.80 -14.62 0.26
N GLY A 58 -10.94 -13.82 -0.39
CA GLY A 58 -9.71 -14.30 -1.03
C GLY A 58 -9.94 -15.01 -2.37
N GLU A 59 -11.10 -14.80 -2.99
CA GLU A 59 -11.49 -15.43 -4.25
C GLU A 59 -11.18 -14.54 -5.46
N PHE A 60 -10.73 -15.14 -6.56
CA PHE A 60 -10.43 -14.49 -7.84
C PHE A 60 -11.35 -15.07 -8.93
N PRO A 61 -12.60 -14.58 -9.05
CA PRO A 61 -13.57 -15.16 -9.97
C PRO A 61 -13.12 -15.01 -11.43
N ALA A 62 -13.11 -16.12 -12.18
CA ALA A 62 -12.77 -16.10 -13.60
C ALA A 62 -13.73 -15.23 -14.45
N THR A 63 -14.92 -14.93 -13.93
CA THR A 63 -15.94 -14.13 -14.62
C THR A 63 -16.54 -13.08 -13.70
N LEU A 64 -16.55 -11.82 -14.13
CA LEU A 64 -17.23 -10.72 -13.45
C LEU A 64 -18.58 -10.46 -14.09
N ARG A 65 -19.63 -10.34 -13.27
CA ARG A 65 -20.99 -10.03 -13.71
C ARG A 65 -21.33 -8.59 -13.39
N PHE A 66 -21.87 -7.89 -14.38
CA PHE A 66 -22.28 -6.49 -14.25
C PHE A 66 -23.77 -6.35 -14.53
N ALA A 67 -24.47 -5.61 -13.68
CA ALA A 67 -25.85 -5.23 -13.93
C ALA A 67 -25.96 -4.20 -15.07
N ARG A 68 -27.06 -4.26 -15.81
CA ARG A 68 -27.51 -3.25 -16.78
C ARG A 68 -29.04 -3.19 -16.81
N PRO A 69 -29.66 -2.10 -17.29
CA PRO A 69 -31.11 -2.10 -17.56
C PRO A 69 -31.49 -3.30 -18.44
N GLY A 70 -32.47 -4.10 -18.01
CA GLY A 70 -32.92 -5.29 -18.73
C GLY A 70 -32.06 -6.56 -18.58
N GLY A 71 -31.09 -6.61 -17.65
CA GLY A 71 -30.43 -7.87 -17.27
C GLY A 71 -29.01 -7.73 -16.71
N SER A 72 -28.18 -8.72 -17.00
CA SER A 72 -26.75 -8.69 -16.67
C SER A 72 -25.92 -9.11 -17.87
N TYR A 73 -24.64 -8.76 -17.84
CA TYR A 73 -23.66 -9.28 -18.78
C TYR A 73 -22.40 -9.67 -18.02
N ALA A 74 -21.60 -10.55 -18.61
CA ALA A 74 -20.46 -11.16 -17.95
C ALA A 74 -19.20 -10.94 -18.78
N HIS A 75 -18.09 -10.67 -18.11
CA HIS A 75 -16.76 -10.56 -18.73
C HIS A 75 -15.79 -11.53 -18.08
N LEU A 76 -14.89 -12.09 -18.88
CA LEU A 76 -13.76 -12.85 -18.37
C LEU A 76 -12.81 -11.91 -17.64
N ALA A 77 -12.44 -12.27 -16.40
CA ALA A 77 -11.43 -11.57 -15.63
C ALA A 77 -10.05 -12.13 -15.96
N LYS A 78 -9.09 -11.25 -16.29
CA LYS A 78 -7.67 -11.61 -16.34
C LYS A 78 -6.91 -10.86 -15.26
N TYR A 79 -6.36 -11.63 -14.33
CA TYR A 79 -5.59 -11.11 -13.20
C TYR A 79 -4.10 -11.03 -13.53
N THR A 80 -3.42 -10.08 -12.89
CA THR A 80 -1.95 -9.96 -12.87
C THR A 80 -1.27 -10.98 -11.98
N ILE A 81 -2.06 -11.72 -11.20
CA ILE A 81 -1.57 -12.70 -10.23
C ILE A 81 -0.74 -13.75 -10.93
N ASN A 82 0.49 -13.95 -10.47
CA ASN A 82 1.31 -15.09 -10.84
C ASN A 82 0.78 -16.31 -10.08
N PRO A 83 0.19 -17.31 -10.78
CA PRO A 83 -0.47 -18.42 -10.12
C PRO A 83 0.52 -19.37 -9.39
N GLU A 84 1.78 -19.43 -9.82
CA GLU A 84 2.81 -20.20 -9.13
C GLU A 84 3.17 -19.56 -7.78
N TRP A 85 3.42 -18.26 -7.77
CA TRP A 85 3.79 -17.53 -6.57
C TRP A 85 2.65 -17.48 -5.55
N GLN A 86 1.43 -17.27 -6.03
CA GLN A 86 0.21 -17.33 -5.22
C GLN A 86 0.09 -18.69 -4.52
N ARG A 87 0.13 -19.80 -5.28
CA ARG A 87 0.07 -21.15 -4.71
C ARG A 87 1.19 -21.43 -3.72
N ARG A 88 2.41 -20.99 -4.02
CA ARG A 88 3.56 -21.19 -3.13
C ARG A 88 3.39 -20.46 -1.81
N MET A 89 2.94 -19.21 -1.84
CA MET A 89 2.72 -18.44 -0.62
C MET A 89 1.53 -18.98 0.19
N ASP A 90 0.44 -19.36 -0.47
CA ASP A 90 -0.70 -19.99 0.18
C ASP A 90 -0.29 -21.33 0.85
N ALA A 91 0.55 -22.13 0.18
CA ALA A 91 1.10 -23.37 0.75
C ALA A 91 2.00 -23.10 1.98
N LEU A 92 2.80 -22.03 1.98
CA LEU A 92 3.59 -21.63 3.15
C LEU A 92 2.69 -21.24 4.33
N PHE A 93 1.60 -20.51 4.08
CA PHE A 93 0.63 -20.21 5.14
C PHE A 93 -0.04 -21.47 5.70
N GLN A 94 -0.39 -22.43 4.85
CA GLN A 94 -0.95 -23.71 5.29
C GLN A 94 0.05 -24.57 6.09
N LEU A 95 1.34 -24.49 5.74
CA LEU A 95 2.40 -25.21 6.43
C LEU A 95 2.67 -24.64 7.83
N TRP A 96 2.85 -23.32 7.92
CA TRP A 96 3.26 -22.66 9.16
C TRP A 96 2.09 -22.25 10.06
N LYS A 97 0.89 -22.12 9.49
CA LYS A 97 -0.36 -21.80 10.18
C LYS A 97 -0.25 -20.62 11.19
N PRO A 98 0.24 -19.44 10.76
CA PRO A 98 0.30 -18.28 11.64
C PRO A 98 -1.10 -17.85 12.08
N ASP A 99 -1.25 -17.22 13.25
CA ASP A 99 -2.56 -16.75 13.71
C ASP A 99 -3.21 -15.81 12.69
N TYR A 100 -2.41 -14.91 12.12
CA TYR A 100 -2.78 -14.03 11.01
C TYR A 100 -1.59 -13.88 10.05
N GLY A 101 -1.85 -13.83 8.75
CA GLY A 101 -0.84 -13.67 7.71
C GLY A 101 -1.40 -12.98 6.47
N ALA A 102 -0.63 -12.08 5.90
CA ALA A 102 -0.89 -11.49 4.60
C ALA A 102 0.43 -11.33 3.85
N PHE A 103 0.40 -11.57 2.54
CA PHE A 103 1.55 -11.35 1.68
C PHE A 103 1.09 -10.72 0.38
N VAL A 104 1.79 -9.65 -0.01
CA VAL A 104 1.52 -8.92 -1.23
C VAL A 104 2.83 -8.75 -1.98
N ALA A 105 2.84 -9.17 -3.25
CA ALA A 105 3.93 -8.89 -4.17
C ALA A 105 3.40 -8.02 -5.31
N LEU A 106 4.15 -6.98 -5.65
CA LEU A 106 3.84 -6.07 -6.74
C LEU A 106 4.99 -6.04 -7.74
N ASP A 107 4.66 -5.85 -9.00
CA ASP A 107 5.60 -5.28 -9.96
C ASP A 107 5.75 -3.78 -9.61
N ALA A 108 6.95 -3.33 -9.26
CA ALA A 108 7.14 -1.96 -8.74
C ALA A 108 6.93 -0.89 -9.82
N THR A 109 7.28 -1.21 -11.06
CA THR A 109 7.21 -0.29 -12.19
C THR A 109 5.76 -0.07 -12.60
N THR A 110 4.99 -1.14 -12.77
CA THR A 110 3.60 -1.08 -13.21
C THR A 110 2.63 -0.91 -12.03
N GLY A 111 2.95 -1.46 -10.87
CA GLY A 111 2.04 -1.59 -9.72
C GLY A 111 1.14 -2.84 -9.82
N ALA A 112 1.39 -3.74 -10.78
CA ALA A 112 0.59 -4.94 -10.99
C ALA A 112 0.68 -5.86 -9.77
N VAL A 113 -0.46 -6.37 -9.28
CA VAL A 113 -0.47 -7.26 -8.11
C VAL A 113 -0.15 -8.69 -8.55
N LEU A 114 1.04 -9.16 -8.21
CA LEU A 114 1.55 -10.48 -8.61
C LEU A 114 1.18 -11.57 -7.61
N THR A 115 1.03 -11.22 -6.33
CA THR A 115 0.52 -12.13 -5.29
C THR A 115 -0.32 -11.33 -4.31
N LEU A 116 -1.44 -11.91 -3.89
CA LEU A 116 -2.35 -11.33 -2.90
C LEU A 116 -2.86 -12.48 -2.02
N SER A 117 -2.01 -12.94 -1.10
CA SER A 117 -2.29 -14.05 -0.20
C SER A 117 -2.72 -13.55 1.17
N SER A 118 -3.69 -14.23 1.77
CA SER A 118 -4.16 -13.97 3.13
C SER A 118 -4.49 -15.28 3.83
N PHE A 119 -4.20 -15.33 5.12
CA PHE A 119 -4.44 -16.47 5.97
C PHE A 119 -4.79 -16.01 7.39
N SER A 120 -5.69 -16.73 8.05
CA SER A 120 -6.04 -16.51 9.45
C SER A 120 -6.44 -17.83 10.08
N LYS A 121 -5.64 -18.28 11.06
CA LYS A 121 -5.97 -19.44 11.89
C LYS A 121 -6.84 -19.02 13.08
N ALA A 122 -6.51 -17.88 13.69
CA ALA A 122 -7.19 -17.40 14.88
C ALA A 122 -8.65 -16.99 14.58
N GLU A 123 -8.91 -16.41 13.40
CA GLU A 123 -10.24 -15.98 12.97
C GLU A 123 -10.49 -16.31 11.50
N PRO A 124 -10.99 -17.52 11.16
CA PRO A 124 -11.14 -17.96 9.76
C PRO A 124 -12.07 -17.07 8.91
N ASN A 125 -13.03 -16.39 9.55
CA ASN A 125 -14.03 -15.54 8.88
C ASN A 125 -13.65 -14.04 8.85
N ILE A 126 -12.42 -13.68 9.24
CA ILE A 126 -11.95 -12.28 9.25
C ILE A 126 -11.88 -11.65 7.83
N GLY A 127 -11.95 -12.49 6.80
CA GLY A 127 -11.82 -12.09 5.40
C GLY A 127 -10.37 -11.85 5.00
N ASN A 128 -10.18 -11.20 3.85
CA ASN A 128 -8.87 -11.03 3.23
C ASN A 128 -8.09 -9.89 3.87
N LEU A 129 -7.13 -10.24 4.73
CA LEU A 129 -6.26 -9.33 5.44
C LEU A 129 -5.43 -8.43 4.51
N ALA A 130 -5.14 -8.86 3.28
CA ALA A 130 -4.29 -8.12 2.35
C ALA A 130 -4.92 -6.80 1.88
N VAL A 131 -6.25 -6.72 1.82
CA VAL A 131 -7.00 -5.54 1.34
C VAL A 131 -7.62 -4.71 2.46
N ARG A 132 -7.52 -5.19 3.72
CA ARG A 132 -8.08 -4.52 4.90
C ARG A 132 -7.10 -3.52 5.48
N ALA A 133 -7.59 -2.32 5.77
CA ALA A 133 -6.78 -1.21 6.29
C ALA A 133 -6.90 -1.07 7.81
N THR A 134 -6.85 -2.22 8.51
CA THR A 134 -7.07 -2.31 9.95
C THR A 134 -5.78 -2.49 10.75
N PHE A 135 -4.64 -2.65 10.08
CA PHE A 135 -3.37 -2.94 10.73
C PHE A 135 -2.57 -1.65 10.98
N PRO A 136 -1.97 -1.48 12.18
CA PRO A 136 -1.10 -0.34 12.44
C PRO A 136 0.05 -0.29 11.43
N ALA A 137 0.24 0.86 10.80
CA ALA A 137 1.38 1.10 9.91
C ALA A 137 2.71 0.93 10.65
N ALA A 138 2.72 1.24 11.94
CA ALA A 138 3.88 1.11 12.81
C ALA A 138 5.15 1.69 12.14
N SER A 139 6.28 1.00 12.21
CA SER A 139 7.54 1.47 11.62
C SER A 139 7.53 1.61 10.09
N VAL A 140 6.55 1.05 9.36
CA VAL A 140 6.40 1.28 7.91
C VAL A 140 6.11 2.75 7.63
N PHE A 141 5.43 3.45 8.53
CA PHE A 141 5.16 4.89 8.41
C PHE A 141 6.44 5.74 8.36
N LYS A 142 7.59 5.22 8.82
CA LYS A 142 8.87 5.92 8.69
C LYS A 142 9.28 6.18 7.23
N ILE A 143 8.72 5.43 6.27
CA ILE A 143 8.88 5.73 4.84
C ILE A 143 8.31 7.13 4.53
N VAL A 144 7.09 7.43 5.02
CA VAL A 144 6.45 8.74 4.88
C VAL A 144 7.29 9.83 5.53
N THR A 145 7.72 9.60 6.78
CA THR A 145 8.55 10.56 7.53
C THR A 145 9.91 10.80 6.86
N ALA A 146 10.56 9.76 6.34
CA ALA A 146 11.85 9.90 5.67
C ALA A 146 11.70 10.62 4.32
N ALA A 147 10.67 10.28 3.53
CA ALA A 147 10.37 10.99 2.29
C ALA A 147 10.13 12.49 2.54
N ALA A 148 9.40 12.82 3.61
CA ALA A 148 9.20 14.21 4.03
C ALA A 148 10.51 14.90 4.40
N ALA A 149 11.35 14.28 5.24
CA ALA A 149 12.62 14.87 5.64
C ALA A 149 13.57 15.11 4.46
N LEU A 150 13.61 14.20 3.48
CA LEU A 150 14.44 14.33 2.28
C LEU A 150 13.90 15.41 1.34
N ASN A 151 12.60 15.39 1.04
CA ASN A 151 12.01 16.30 0.05
C ASN A 151 11.89 17.74 0.56
N GLU A 152 11.73 17.94 1.88
CA GLU A 152 11.83 19.26 2.52
C GLU A 152 13.28 19.72 2.76
N SER A 153 14.29 18.98 2.27
CA SER A 153 15.72 19.28 2.46
C SER A 153 16.15 19.45 3.93
N ILE A 154 15.46 18.76 4.83
CA ILE A 154 15.73 18.78 6.28
C ILE A 154 16.95 17.92 6.61
N LEU A 155 17.03 16.75 5.97
CA LEU A 155 18.16 15.82 6.06
C LEU A 155 18.42 15.24 4.68
N ASP A 156 19.64 14.79 4.46
CA ASP A 156 20.03 13.86 3.39
C ASP A 156 20.40 12.48 3.99
N PRO A 157 20.65 11.43 3.17
CA PRO A 157 21.00 10.10 3.68
C PRO A 157 22.25 10.03 4.56
N GLU A 158 23.24 10.91 4.35
CA GLU A 158 24.50 10.99 5.10
C GLU A 158 24.44 11.95 6.30
N SER A 159 23.43 12.83 6.35
CA SER A 159 23.19 13.72 7.49
C SER A 159 23.29 12.97 8.82
N LEU A 160 24.15 13.48 9.71
CA LEU A 160 24.41 12.85 11.00
C LEU A 160 23.27 13.14 11.97
N VAL A 161 22.65 12.08 12.48
CA VAL A 161 21.56 12.16 13.46
C VAL A 161 21.97 11.52 14.79
N SER A 162 21.62 12.19 15.88
CA SER A 162 21.98 11.77 17.24
C SER A 162 20.78 11.28 18.03
N PHE A 163 20.95 10.17 18.75
CA PHE A 163 19.92 9.60 19.60
C PHE A 163 20.49 9.00 20.90
N ASN A 164 19.61 8.87 21.89
CA ASN A 164 19.88 8.24 23.18
C ASN A 164 18.88 7.10 23.43
N GLY A 165 19.29 6.12 24.25
CA GLY A 165 18.46 4.99 24.65
C GLY A 165 18.34 3.88 23.61
N ARG A 166 17.34 3.01 23.79
CA ARG A 166 17.11 1.84 22.94
C ARG A 166 16.45 2.25 21.62
N ARG A 167 16.85 1.61 20.52
CA ARG A 167 16.40 1.93 19.15
C ARG A 167 14.87 1.97 19.02
N HIS A 168 14.15 1.03 19.62
CA HIS A 168 12.71 0.85 19.43
C HIS A 168 11.86 1.39 20.59
N THR A 169 12.45 2.24 21.44
CA THR A 169 11.73 2.96 22.51
C THR A 169 11.53 4.41 22.14
N LEU A 170 10.42 5.01 22.59
CA LEU A 170 10.12 6.43 22.40
C LEU A 170 9.93 7.13 23.76
N TYR A 171 11.00 7.18 24.57
CA TYR A 171 10.94 7.89 25.85
C TYR A 171 10.97 9.40 25.64
N LYS A 172 10.04 10.12 26.26
CA LYS A 172 9.90 11.59 26.15
C LYS A 172 11.22 12.32 26.42
N ARG A 173 11.91 11.95 27.50
CA ARG A 173 13.24 12.50 27.85
C ARG A 173 14.29 12.37 26.74
N ASN A 174 14.27 11.28 25.95
CA ASN A 174 15.26 11.05 24.90
C ASN A 174 14.93 11.85 23.63
N VAL A 175 13.64 12.05 23.36
CA VAL A 175 13.17 12.87 22.24
C VAL A 175 13.43 14.34 22.53
N THR A 176 13.11 14.82 23.73
CA THR A 176 13.25 16.24 24.10
C THR A 176 14.65 16.64 24.57
N ALA A 177 15.58 15.68 24.73
CA ALA A 177 16.96 15.98 25.09
C ALA A 177 17.64 16.83 23.99
N ARG A 178 18.13 18.00 24.39
CA ARG A 178 18.88 18.93 23.55
C ARG A 178 20.39 18.71 23.65
N ASP A 179 20.87 18.37 24.85
CA ASP A 179 22.30 18.20 25.10
C ASP A 179 22.78 16.79 24.76
N MET A 180 24.00 16.73 24.22
CA MET A 180 24.72 15.47 24.06
C MET A 180 25.33 15.04 25.40
N ASN A 181 25.35 13.73 25.63
CA ASN A 181 26.01 13.14 26.79
C ASN A 181 26.85 11.92 26.35
N ARG A 182 27.59 11.31 27.27
CA ARG A 182 28.45 10.14 27.01
C ARG A 182 27.75 8.93 26.37
N TRP A 183 26.43 8.87 26.41
CA TRP A 183 25.61 7.78 25.86
C TRP A 183 25.02 8.12 24.48
N THR A 184 25.24 9.34 24.01
CA THR A 184 24.70 9.82 22.73
C THR A 184 25.41 9.14 21.57
N ARG A 185 24.62 8.54 20.69
CA ARG A 185 25.11 7.87 19.49
C ARG A 185 24.76 8.71 18.28
N THR A 186 25.74 8.93 17.42
CA THR A 186 25.58 9.66 16.15
C THR A 186 25.84 8.72 15.00
N ILE A 187 24.91 8.66 14.05
CA ILE A 187 25.01 7.80 12.85
C ILE A 187 24.39 8.52 11.65
N PRO A 188 24.74 8.13 10.41
CA PRO A 188 24.05 8.63 9.21
C PRO A 188 22.54 8.34 9.25
N PHE A 189 21.74 9.25 8.70
CA PHE A 189 20.28 9.13 8.68
C PHE A 189 19.80 7.84 7.99
N LYS A 190 20.43 7.44 6.87
CA LYS A 190 20.15 6.15 6.21
C LYS A 190 20.29 4.96 7.16
N LYS A 191 21.26 5.00 8.08
CA LYS A 191 21.49 3.95 9.08
C LYS A 191 20.45 4.02 10.19
N ALA A 192 20.00 5.21 10.57
CA ALA A 192 18.91 5.37 11.54
C ALA A 192 17.57 4.85 11.00
N PHE A 193 17.29 5.07 9.70
CA PHE A 193 16.14 4.49 8.99
C PHE A 193 16.24 2.97 8.95
N ALA A 194 17.37 2.41 8.48
CA ALA A 194 17.58 0.97 8.40
C ALA A 194 17.48 0.26 9.76
N LEU A 195 17.92 0.91 10.84
CA LEU A 195 17.83 0.39 12.21
C LEU A 195 16.50 0.74 12.90
N SER A 196 15.56 1.39 12.20
CA SER A 196 14.24 1.80 12.68
C SER A 196 14.29 2.51 14.04
N ILE A 197 15.14 3.53 14.17
CA ILE A 197 15.41 4.20 15.45
C ILE A 197 14.30 5.21 15.77
N ASN A 198 13.39 4.84 16.67
CA ASN A 198 12.21 5.63 17.03
C ASN A 198 12.55 7.05 17.51
N THR A 199 13.59 7.21 18.31
CA THR A 199 13.96 8.53 18.86
C THR A 199 14.37 9.53 17.76
N VAL A 200 15.06 9.08 16.70
CA VAL A 200 15.43 9.95 15.56
C VAL A 200 14.17 10.44 14.85
N PHE A 201 13.27 9.52 14.51
CA PHE A 201 12.03 9.85 13.81
C PHE A 201 11.06 10.65 14.69
N GLY A 202 11.04 10.39 16.00
CA GLY A 202 10.27 11.17 16.95
C GLY A 202 10.75 12.62 17.03
N LYS A 203 12.07 12.85 17.01
CA LYS A 203 12.66 14.20 16.94
C LYS A 203 12.31 14.90 15.62
N LEU A 204 12.39 14.19 14.48
CA LEU A 204 11.99 14.73 13.18
C LEU A 204 10.52 15.19 13.19
N GLY A 205 9.61 14.33 13.66
CA GLY A 205 8.19 14.64 13.75
C GLY A 205 7.90 15.81 14.69
N MET A 206 8.50 15.83 15.87
CA MET A 206 8.21 16.85 16.89
C MET A 206 8.75 18.24 16.51
N PHE A 207 9.97 18.32 16.00
CA PHE A 207 10.69 19.59 15.90
C PHE A 207 10.80 20.16 14.49
N GLN A 208 10.79 19.30 13.48
CA GLN A 208 11.14 19.70 12.12
C GLN A 208 9.94 19.61 11.18
N LEU A 209 9.32 18.43 11.09
CA LEU A 209 8.17 18.19 10.19
C LEU A 209 6.86 18.74 10.76
N LYS A 210 6.61 18.50 12.05
CA LYS A 210 5.35 18.85 12.73
C LYS A 210 4.12 18.17 12.08
N GLY A 211 2.93 18.47 12.60
CA GLY A 211 1.69 17.80 12.21
C GLY A 211 1.32 18.01 10.74
N GLU A 212 1.31 19.28 10.30
CA GLU A 212 0.85 19.64 8.96
C GLU A 212 1.66 18.96 7.86
N THR A 213 2.99 18.99 7.94
CA THR A 213 3.86 18.31 6.96
C THR A 213 3.64 16.79 6.99
N LEU A 214 3.52 16.17 8.18
CA LEU A 214 3.25 14.74 8.27
C LEU A 214 1.92 14.36 7.62
N GLU A 215 0.89 15.18 7.78
CA GLU A 215 -0.41 14.98 7.14
C GLU A 215 -0.33 15.13 5.62
N GLN A 216 0.34 16.19 5.13
CA GLN A 216 0.54 16.41 3.69
C GLN A 216 1.24 15.22 3.03
N TYR A 217 2.31 14.67 3.63
CA TYR A 217 2.99 13.51 3.08
C TYR A 217 2.18 12.22 3.26
N ALA A 218 1.44 12.05 4.35
CA ALA A 218 0.51 10.92 4.50
C ALA A 218 -0.52 10.92 3.37
N LEU A 219 -1.07 12.08 3.00
CA LEU A 219 -1.97 12.22 1.85
C LEU A 219 -1.27 11.83 0.54
N ARG A 220 -0.02 12.23 0.31
CA ARG A 220 0.74 11.80 -0.89
C ARG A 220 0.92 10.29 -0.99
N PHE A 221 0.96 9.58 0.14
CA PHE A 221 0.97 8.11 0.22
C PHE A 221 -0.45 7.49 0.36
N PHE A 222 -1.49 8.23 -0.02
CA PHE A 222 -2.90 7.80 -0.02
C PHE A 222 -3.49 7.43 1.34
N PHE A 223 -2.89 7.86 2.45
CA PHE A 223 -3.63 7.85 3.71
C PHE A 223 -4.83 8.77 3.61
N ASN A 224 -5.94 8.37 4.24
CA ASN A 224 -7.23 9.02 4.17
C ASN A 224 -7.86 9.17 2.78
N GLN A 225 -7.30 8.53 1.74
CA GLN A 225 -7.78 8.64 0.37
C GLN A 225 -8.03 7.27 -0.26
N THR A 226 -8.92 7.25 -1.24
CA THR A 226 -9.10 6.06 -2.09
C THR A 226 -7.89 5.89 -2.98
N ILE A 227 -7.27 4.71 -2.93
CA ILE A 227 -6.19 4.35 -3.85
C ILE A 227 -6.83 4.04 -5.23
N PRO A 228 -6.41 4.72 -6.31
CA PRO A 228 -6.91 4.41 -7.63
C PRO A 228 -6.39 3.04 -8.07
N GLY A 229 -7.30 2.08 -8.25
CA GLY A 229 -7.04 0.78 -8.85
C GLY A 229 -8.30 -0.06 -8.94
N ASP A 230 -8.22 -1.22 -9.59
CA ASP A 230 -9.36 -2.13 -9.73
C ASP A 230 -9.68 -2.91 -8.45
N LEU A 231 -8.70 -3.02 -7.55
CA LEU A 231 -8.89 -3.68 -6.27
C LEU A 231 -9.72 -2.77 -5.33
N PRO A 232 -10.79 -3.29 -4.72
CA PRO A 232 -11.54 -2.60 -3.69
C PRO A 232 -10.75 -2.67 -2.36
N LEU A 233 -9.89 -1.68 -2.16
CA LEU A 233 -9.08 -1.56 -0.95
C LEU A 233 -9.83 -0.76 0.12
N GLU A 234 -9.74 -1.19 1.37
CA GLU A 234 -10.14 -0.33 2.48
C GLU A 234 -9.21 0.89 2.55
N ARG A 235 -9.80 2.03 2.88
CA ARG A 235 -9.09 3.31 2.99
C ARG A 235 -8.23 3.31 4.25
N ALA A 236 -6.92 3.55 4.11
CA ALA A 236 -6.05 3.79 5.26
C ALA A 236 -6.49 5.02 6.06
N SER A 237 -6.26 4.94 7.37
CA SER A 237 -6.57 6.03 8.28
C SER A 237 -5.29 6.70 8.78
N PHE A 238 -5.34 8.03 8.81
CA PHE A 238 -4.34 8.85 9.46
C PHE A 238 -5.07 9.92 10.26
N HIS A 239 -4.72 10.05 11.54
CA HIS A 239 -5.35 11.03 12.42
C HIS A 239 -4.32 11.62 13.37
N LEU A 240 -4.15 12.94 13.32
CA LEU A 240 -3.39 13.69 14.32
C LEU A 240 -4.27 13.90 15.56
N LYS A 241 -3.76 13.54 16.75
CA LYS A 241 -4.44 13.89 18.01
C LYS A 241 -4.06 15.31 18.38
N ASN A 242 -4.90 16.27 18.00
CA ASN A 242 -4.74 17.69 18.31
C ASN A 242 -3.42 18.30 17.79
N ASN A 243 -3.20 19.58 18.07
CA ASN A 243 -1.91 20.25 17.85
C ASN A 243 -0.90 19.90 18.97
N ASN A 244 -0.65 18.60 19.20
CA ASN A 244 0.24 18.10 20.26
C ASN A 244 1.57 17.60 19.67
N PRO A 245 2.71 18.26 19.96
CA PRO A 245 4.03 17.84 19.46
C PRO A 245 4.43 16.40 19.82
N TRP A 246 3.94 15.87 20.94
CA TRP A 246 4.18 14.47 21.29
C TRP A 246 3.46 13.50 20.34
N SER A 247 2.24 13.82 19.93
CA SER A 247 1.50 13.01 18.96
C SER A 247 2.23 12.96 17.62
N TRP A 248 2.92 14.04 17.23
CA TRP A 248 3.72 14.06 16.00
C TRP A 248 4.93 13.16 16.10
N ALA A 249 5.59 13.12 17.26
CA ALA A 249 6.68 12.18 17.50
C ALA A 249 6.22 10.72 17.40
N GLU A 250 5.09 10.38 18.03
CA GLU A 250 4.51 9.04 18.00
C GLU A 250 4.12 8.59 16.58
N ILE A 251 3.56 9.52 15.80
CA ILE A 251 3.19 9.28 14.40
C ILE A 251 4.42 9.13 13.53
N ALA A 252 5.33 10.10 13.56
CA ALA A 252 6.52 10.12 12.73
C ALA A 252 7.44 8.91 12.98
N SER A 253 7.53 8.43 14.23
CA SER A 253 8.30 7.23 14.55
C SER A 253 7.57 5.92 14.28
N GLY A 254 6.28 5.97 13.97
CA GLY A 254 5.44 4.78 13.88
C GLY A 254 5.17 4.10 15.22
N PHE A 255 5.33 4.81 16.33
CA PHE A 255 5.13 4.28 17.69
C PHE A 255 3.72 4.63 18.19
N ASN A 256 2.72 4.21 17.41
CA ASN A 256 1.31 4.43 17.67
C ASN A 256 0.47 3.28 17.12
N ARG A 257 -0.84 3.29 17.39
CA ARG A 257 -1.81 2.29 16.90
C ARG A 257 -2.97 2.91 16.12
N VAL A 258 -2.85 4.18 15.73
CA VAL A 258 -3.97 4.95 15.16
C VAL A 258 -3.82 5.22 13.66
N VAL A 259 -2.58 5.16 13.15
CA VAL A 259 -2.33 5.17 11.72
C VAL A 259 -2.45 3.74 11.21
N LEU A 260 -3.50 3.46 10.44
CA LEU A 260 -3.82 2.12 9.95
C LEU A 260 -3.68 2.06 8.43
N MET A 261 -3.25 0.91 7.92
CA MET A 261 -3.05 0.68 6.49
C MET A 261 -3.29 -0.78 6.13
N SER A 262 -3.48 -1.03 4.83
CA SER A 262 -3.54 -2.39 4.31
C SER A 262 -2.14 -2.90 3.90
N PRO A 263 -1.90 -4.22 3.91
CA PRO A 263 -0.70 -4.80 3.33
C PRO A 263 -0.46 -4.39 1.87
N VAL A 264 -1.53 -4.28 1.06
CA VAL A 264 -1.42 -3.77 -0.32
C VAL A 264 -0.88 -2.35 -0.35
N GLN A 265 -1.38 -1.45 0.50
CA GLN A 265 -0.84 -0.09 0.56
C GLN A 265 0.62 -0.07 1.01
N GLY A 266 1.02 -0.96 1.91
CA GLY A 266 2.44 -1.09 2.31
C GLY A 266 3.34 -1.50 1.15
N ALA A 267 2.89 -2.45 0.34
CA ALA A 267 3.60 -2.82 -0.87
C ALA A 267 3.64 -1.66 -1.89
N LEU A 268 2.55 -0.91 -2.05
CA LEU A 268 2.51 0.27 -2.94
C LEU A 268 3.45 1.39 -2.46
N MET A 269 3.54 1.62 -1.15
CA MET A 269 4.49 2.58 -0.57
C MET A 269 5.93 2.18 -0.85
N ALA A 270 6.25 0.89 -0.77
CA ALA A 270 7.58 0.39 -1.13
C ALA A 270 7.84 0.51 -2.65
N ALA A 271 6.86 0.16 -3.49
CA ALA A 271 6.95 0.27 -4.94
C ALA A 271 7.16 1.71 -5.41
N ALA A 272 6.53 2.69 -4.76
CA ALA A 272 6.70 4.11 -5.08
C ALA A 272 8.13 4.64 -4.80
N ILE A 273 8.93 3.93 -3.99
CA ILE A 273 10.30 4.29 -3.64
C ILE A 273 11.34 3.49 -4.45
N ALA A 274 10.97 2.32 -4.98
CA ALA A 274 11.84 1.40 -5.70
C ALA A 274 12.17 1.91 -7.11
#